data_AF-A0A2K2U4U3-F1
#
_entry.id   AF-A0A2K2U4U3-F1
#
_cell.length_a   1.000
_cell.length_b   1.000
_cell.length_c   1.000
_cell.angle_alpha   90.00
_cell.angle_beta   90.00
_cell.angle_gamma   90.00
#
_symmetry.space_group_name_H-M   'P 1'
#
loop_
_entity.id
_entity.type
_entity.pdbx_description
1 polymer ?
#
loop_
_entity_poly.entity_id
_entity_poly.type
_entity_poly.pdbx_seq_one_letter_code
_entity_poly.pdbx_strand_id
1 'polypeptide(L)'
;MTCQHIDCWNYQAIDVVKGICLKHGGMVDWAGESCPAFVRKPKCETCANFSNPDEDNIGTCTGLSDGSHWVLGSRPATTCEGYRE
;
A
#
# COMPACT_ATOMS: atom_id res chain seq x y z
N MET A 1 13.97 -6.27 -2.27
CA MET A 1 13.10 -5.16 -1.80
C MET A 1 12.84 -5.42 -0.33
N THR A 2 13.16 -4.46 0.52
CA THR A 2 12.91 -4.58 1.96
C THR A 2 11.44 -4.20 2.19
N CYS A 3 10.61 -5.14 2.64
CA CYS A 3 9.21 -4.84 2.99
C CYS A 3 9.21 -3.90 4.19
N GLN A 4 8.51 -2.77 4.08
CA GLN A 4 8.42 -1.78 5.15
C GLN A 4 7.21 -2.04 6.03
N HIS A 5 7.22 -1.52 7.26
CA HIS A 5 6.10 -1.67 8.17
C HIS A 5 4.79 -1.08 7.59
N ILE A 6 4.83 0.03 6.87
CA ILE A 6 3.66 0.64 6.21
C ILE A 6 2.97 -0.30 5.20
N ASP A 7 3.71 -1.26 4.66
CA ASP A 7 3.24 -2.21 3.66
C ASP A 7 2.51 -3.39 4.29
N CYS A 8 2.42 -3.45 5.63
CA CYS A 8 1.80 -4.55 6.35
C CYS A 8 0.33 -4.27 6.66
N TRP A 9 -0.54 -5.27 6.51
CA TRP A 9 -1.96 -5.22 6.93
C TRP A 9 -2.11 -4.97 8.44
N ASN A 10 -1.09 -5.35 9.21
CA ASN A 10 -1.05 -5.16 10.65
C ASN A 10 -0.46 -3.81 11.08
N TYR A 11 -0.22 -2.88 10.15
CA TYR A 11 0.24 -1.53 10.47
C TYR A 11 -0.93 -0.55 10.50
N GLN A 12 -1.09 0.13 11.64
CA GLN A 12 -2.05 1.21 11.81
C GLN A 12 -1.31 2.54 11.82
N ALA A 13 -1.50 3.36 10.79
CA ALA A 13 -0.93 4.69 10.73
C ALA A 13 -1.45 5.55 11.88
N ILE A 14 -0.56 6.33 12.51
CA ILE A 14 -0.89 7.38 13.47
C ILE A 14 -0.65 8.74 12.83
N ASP A 15 0.54 8.95 12.26
CA ASP A 15 0.93 10.17 11.57
C ASP A 15 1.82 9.85 10.35
N VAL A 16 2.43 10.89 9.77
CA VAL A 16 3.25 10.79 8.57
C VAL A 16 4.60 10.10 8.77
N VAL A 17 5.04 9.85 10.02
CA VAL A 17 6.34 9.24 10.35
C VAL A 17 6.18 7.88 11.04
N LYS A 18 5.11 7.66 11.80
CA LYS A 18 4.95 6.46 12.63
C LYS A 18 3.52 5.94 12.73
N GLY A 19 3.44 4.67 13.12
CA GLY A 19 2.20 3.97 13.37
C GLY A 19 2.37 2.94 14.49
N ILE A 20 1.38 2.06 14.64
CA ILE A 20 1.41 0.94 15.59
C ILE A 20 1.45 -0.38 14.83
N CYS A 21 2.29 -1.31 15.30
CA CYS A 21 2.20 -2.71 14.90
C CYS A 21 1.10 -3.41 15.72
N LEU A 22 -0.02 -3.76 15.08
CA LEU A 22 -1.15 -4.40 15.74
C LEU A 22 -0.86 -5.83 16.21
N LYS A 23 0.21 -6.47 15.72
CA LYS A 23 0.60 -7.84 16.13
C LYS A 23 1.46 -7.89 17.39
N HIS A 24 2.40 -6.98 17.53
CA HIS A 24 3.35 -6.98 18.65
C HIS A 24 3.01 -5.92 19.70
N GLY A 25 2.14 -4.96 19.36
CA GLY A 25 1.93 -3.76 20.17
C GLY A 25 3.14 -2.82 20.07
N GLY A 26 2.89 -1.52 20.20
CA GLY A 26 3.95 -0.51 20.21
C GLY A 26 4.10 0.29 18.92
N MET A 27 4.75 1.44 19.04
CA MET A 27 5.02 2.35 17.94
C MET A 27 6.16 1.84 17.07
N VAL A 28 6.00 1.98 15.76
CA VAL A 28 7.02 1.65 14.76
C VAL A 28 7.10 2.77 13.72
N ASP A 29 8.30 3.02 13.20
CA ASP A 29 8.48 3.92 12.06
C ASP A 29 7.85 3.30 10.81
N TRP A 30 7.19 4.13 9.99
CA TRP A 30 6.48 3.61 8.81
C TRP A 30 7.46 2.96 7.80
N ALA A 31 8.65 3.54 7.67
CA ALA A 31 9.71 3.09 6.77
C ALA A 31 10.62 2.00 7.40
N GLY A 32 10.34 1.61 8.64
CA GLY A 32 11.09 0.57 9.34
C GLY A 32 10.91 -0.82 8.71
N GLU A 33 11.86 -1.71 8.98
CA GLU A 33 11.85 -3.08 8.47
C GLU A 33 10.65 -3.88 8.98
N SER A 34 10.00 -4.63 8.10
CA SER A 34 8.92 -5.54 8.50
C SER A 34 9.39 -6.69 9.41
N CYS A 35 8.47 -7.27 10.17
CA CYS A 35 8.71 -8.41 11.05
C CYS A 35 8.20 -9.74 10.42
N PRO A 36 8.49 -10.92 11.02
CA PRO A 36 7.99 -12.20 10.52
C PRO A 36 6.46 -12.35 10.43
N ALA A 37 5.70 -11.48 11.10
CA ALA A 37 4.23 -11.43 11.02
C ALA A 37 3.72 -10.54 9.86
N PHE A 38 4.58 -10.17 8.91
CA PHE A 38 4.24 -9.35 7.76
C PHE A 38 3.15 -10.01 6.91
N VAL A 39 2.11 -9.24 6.61
CA VAL A 39 1.07 -9.60 5.64
C VAL A 39 0.97 -8.44 4.68
N ARG A 40 1.26 -8.65 3.39
CA ARG A 40 1.25 -7.57 2.41
C ARG A 40 -0.12 -6.90 2.36
N LYS A 41 -0.12 -5.58 2.46
CA LYS A 41 -1.30 -4.75 2.27
C LYS A 41 -1.51 -4.47 0.78
N PRO A 42 -2.73 -4.69 0.24
CA PRO A 42 -3.15 -4.18 -1.05
C PRO A 42 -2.73 -2.73 -1.30
N LYS A 43 -2.02 -2.52 -2.41
CA LYS A 43 -1.67 -1.22 -2.97
C LYS A 43 -1.96 -1.21 -4.48
N CYS A 44 -2.06 -0.03 -5.06
CA CYS A 44 -2.27 0.10 -6.51
C CYS A 44 -1.16 -0.58 -7.31
N GLU A 45 0.11 -0.47 -6.91
CA GLU A 45 1.25 -1.10 -7.58
C GLU A 45 1.21 -2.64 -7.58
N THR A 46 0.40 -3.24 -6.70
CA THR A 46 0.15 -4.68 -6.63
C THR A 46 -1.24 -5.06 -7.14
N CYS A 47 -1.88 -4.18 -7.92
CA CYS A 47 -3.18 -4.39 -8.54
C CYS A 47 -3.01 -4.68 -10.04
N ALA A 48 -3.69 -5.70 -10.55
CA ALA A 48 -3.71 -6.04 -11.98
C ALA A 48 -4.27 -4.90 -12.88
N ASN A 49 -4.99 -3.94 -12.30
CA ASN A 49 -5.56 -2.80 -13.01
C ASN A 49 -4.63 -1.57 -13.07
N PHE A 50 -3.46 -1.62 -12.42
CA PHE A 50 -2.47 -0.55 -12.43
C PHE A 50 -1.41 -0.81 -13.50
N SER A 51 -1.08 0.21 -14.29
CA SER A 51 -0.14 0.08 -15.40
C SER A 51 0.59 1.40 -15.70
N ASN A 52 1.70 1.29 -16.44
CA ASN A 52 2.48 2.42 -16.94
C ASN A 52 2.88 3.46 -15.86
N PRO A 53 3.51 3.04 -14.74
CA PRO A 53 4.05 3.99 -13.77
C PRO A 53 5.19 4.81 -14.39
N ASP A 54 5.22 6.11 -14.08
CA ASP A 54 6.35 6.99 -14.33
C ASP A 54 7.42 6.90 -13.22
N GLU A 55 8.39 7.82 -13.24
CA GLU A 55 9.50 7.86 -12.27
C GLU A 55 9.06 8.16 -10.83
N ASP A 56 7.90 8.81 -10.65
CA ASP A 56 7.29 9.10 -9.35
C ASP A 56 6.30 8.00 -8.91
N ASN A 57 6.26 6.88 -9.65
CA ASN A 57 5.30 5.78 -9.46
C ASN A 57 3.84 6.24 -9.62
N ILE A 58 3.58 7.28 -10.42
CA ILE A 58 2.25 7.67 -10.85
C ILE A 58 1.93 6.90 -12.13
N GLY A 59 0.87 6.10 -12.09
CA GLY A 59 0.46 5.27 -13.22
C GLY A 59 -1.03 5.41 -13.52
N THR A 60 -1.51 4.52 -14.38
CA THR A 60 -2.89 4.50 -14.86
C THR A 60 -3.65 3.34 -14.23
N CYS A 61 -4.80 3.63 -13.61
CA CYS A 61 -5.79 2.67 -13.13
C CYS A 61 -6.95 2.56 -14.13
N THR A 62 -7.32 1.33 -14.49
CA THR A 62 -8.48 1.02 -15.35
C THR A 62 -9.52 0.12 -14.66
N GLY A 63 -9.44 0.02 -13.33
CA GLY A 63 -10.23 -0.92 -12.54
C GLY A 63 -11.59 -0.42 -12.08
N LEU A 64 -11.93 0.84 -12.35
CA LEU A 64 -13.19 1.48 -11.94
C LEU A 64 -14.12 1.69 -13.14
N SER A 65 -15.43 1.68 -12.88
CA SER A 65 -16.46 1.70 -13.92
C SER A 65 -16.57 3.04 -14.67
N ASP A 66 -16.03 4.11 -14.11
CA ASP A 66 -16.09 5.47 -14.63
C ASP A 66 -14.90 5.84 -15.53
N GLY A 67 -13.99 4.90 -15.79
CA GLY A 67 -12.95 5.03 -16.82
C GLY A 67 -11.52 4.90 -16.28
N SER A 68 -10.61 5.60 -16.96
CA SER A 68 -9.17 5.53 -16.71
C SER A 68 -8.72 6.72 -15.85
N HIS A 69 -7.99 6.45 -14.78
CA HIS A 69 -7.56 7.45 -13.80
C HIS A 69 -6.07 7.38 -13.53
N TRP A 70 -5.45 8.52 -13.23
CA TRP A 70 -4.10 8.54 -12.68
C TRP A 70 -4.15 8.16 -11.19
N VAL A 71 -3.16 7.39 -10.73
CA VAL A 71 -3.07 7.01 -9.32
C VAL A 71 -1.61 6.79 -8.92
N LEU A 72 -1.28 7.09 -7.66
CA LEU A 72 -0.01 6.70 -7.07
C LEU A 72 0.03 5.18 -6.84
N GLY A 73 1.06 4.49 -7.33
CA GLY A 73 1.24 3.05 -7.11
C GLY A 73 1.27 2.67 -5.63
N SER A 74 1.88 3.51 -4.79
CA SER A 74 1.97 3.30 -3.35
C SER A 74 0.64 3.50 -2.58
N ARG A 75 -0.42 3.97 -3.26
CA ARG A 75 -1.73 4.23 -2.65
C ARG A 75 -2.32 2.93 -2.07
N PRO A 76 -2.72 2.91 -0.79
CA PRO A 76 -3.47 1.81 -0.21
C PRO A 76 -4.74 1.48 -1.00
N ALA A 77 -4.89 0.21 -1.40
CA ALA A 77 -6.06 -0.31 -2.11
C ALA A 77 -6.99 -1.13 -1.20
N THR A 78 -6.85 -0.99 0.14
CA THR A 78 -7.56 -1.76 1.17
C THR A 78 -9.08 -1.78 1.04
N THR A 79 -9.65 -0.72 0.47
CA THR A 79 -11.10 -0.50 0.33
C THR A 79 -11.50 -0.27 -1.13
N CYS A 80 -10.62 -0.54 -2.09
CA CYS A 80 -10.91 -0.33 -3.50
C CYS A 80 -11.74 -1.50 -4.03
N GLU A 81 -12.94 -1.23 -4.54
CA GLU A 81 -13.83 -2.24 -5.14
C GLU A 81 -13.26 -2.87 -6.41
N GLY A 82 -12.40 -2.14 -7.13
CA GLY A 82 -11.71 -2.60 -8.33
C GLY A 82 -10.38 -3.30 -8.07
N TYR A 83 -9.98 -3.54 -6.81
CA TYR A 83 -8.70 -4.20 -6.54
C TYR A 83 -8.72 -5.67 -6.98
N ARG A 84 -7.69 -6.09 -7.72
CA ARG A 84 -7.45 -7.47 -8.13
C ARG A 84 -5.96 -7.75 -8.03
N GLU A 85 -5.58 -8.85 -7.38
CA GLU A 85 -4.17 -9.30 -7.32
C GLU A 85 -3.68 -9.86 -8.65
#